data_AF-A0A7V5DMF5-F1
#
_entry.id   AF-A0A7V5DMF5-F1
#
_cell.length_a   1.000
_cell.length_b   1.000
_cell.length_c   1.000
_cell.angle_alpha   90.00
_cell.angle_beta   90.00
_cell.angle_gamma   90.00
#
_symmetry.space_group_name_H-M   'P 1'
#
loop_
_entity.id
_entity.type
_entity.pdbx_description
1 polymer ?
#
loop_
_entity_poly.entity_id
_entity_poly.type
_entity_poly.pdbx_seq_one_letter_code
_entity_poly.pdbx_strand_id
1 'polypeptide(L)'
;MLQSAARAGIRLIDTLLRRSLGVVEFSDDPGCILRIGLTRANRPRILSDGTAIRQGDPLCELHLWNERLPRMGPGGPDLDWALKMYRGMVYSLQLLARFLATSGEYADAVAVHGEGAVMRGAELEQVQRLFVRLGFETAPRHAQTRGERFARWWQNLYSTWIIWTFNPASLKGKRMSGLTHWEFWMSRRAFMERYGRPGG
;
A
#
# COMPACT_ATOMS: atom_id res chain seq x y z
N MET A 1 2.28 30.34 7.00
CA MET A 1 0.93 30.17 7.60
C MET A 1 -0.04 29.45 6.66
N LEU A 2 -0.20 29.88 5.40
CA LEU A 2 -1.10 29.22 4.42
C LEU A 2 -0.77 27.73 4.15
N GLN A 3 0.52 27.38 4.09
CA GLN A 3 0.97 25.99 3.86
C GLN A 3 0.67 25.06 5.06
N SER A 4 0.67 25.57 6.29
CA SER A 4 0.43 24.79 7.51
C SER A 4 -1.05 24.41 7.62
N ALA A 5 -1.95 25.35 7.31
CA ALA A 5 -3.39 25.13 7.28
C ALA A 5 -3.80 24.16 6.16
N ALA A 6 -3.19 24.26 4.98
CA ALA A 6 -3.40 23.32 3.88
C ALA A 6 -3.00 21.88 4.26
N ARG A 7 -1.85 21.71 4.93
CA ARG A 7 -1.40 20.38 5.41
C ARG A 7 -2.30 19.81 6.51
N ALA A 8 -2.84 20.66 7.40
CA ALA A 8 -3.80 20.22 8.41
C ALA A 8 -5.14 19.79 7.79
N GLY A 9 -5.63 20.53 6.78
CA GLY A 9 -6.83 20.17 6.03
C GLY A 9 -6.68 18.84 5.27
N ILE A 10 -5.52 18.58 4.67
CA ILE A 10 -5.24 17.31 3.98
C ILE A 10 -5.22 16.14 4.97
N ARG A 11 -4.64 16.30 6.17
CA ARG A 11 -4.68 15.27 7.22
C ARG A 11 -6.10 14.97 7.70
N LEU A 12 -6.96 15.99 7.76
CA LEU A 12 -8.36 15.83 8.13
C LEU A 12 -9.15 15.09 7.04
N ILE A 13 -8.93 15.44 5.76
CA ILE A 13 -9.54 14.76 4.61
C ILE A 13 -9.09 13.30 4.54
N ASP A 14 -7.81 13.03 4.79
CA ASP A 14 -7.27 11.66 4.89
C ASP A 14 -7.95 10.90 6.04
N THR A 15 -8.10 11.51 7.22
CA THR A 15 -8.82 10.90 8.36
C THR A 15 -10.28 10.55 8.01
N LEU A 16 -10.96 11.41 7.24
CA LEU A 16 -12.34 11.18 6.80
C LEU A 16 -12.45 10.12 5.70
N LEU A 17 -11.52 10.12 4.73
CA LEU A 17 -11.44 9.09 3.68
C LEU A 17 -11.15 7.71 4.29
N ARG A 18 -10.25 7.62 5.27
CA ARG A 18 -9.95 6.38 6.02
C ARG A 18 -11.20 5.75 6.64
N ARG A 19 -12.03 6.57 7.30
CA ARG A 19 -13.31 6.12 7.89
C ARG A 19 -14.32 5.66 6.83
N SER A 20 -14.36 6.31 5.67
CA SER A 20 -15.28 5.91 4.59
C SER A 20 -14.84 4.67 3.81
N LEU A 21 -13.54 4.33 3.82
CA LEU A 21 -12.97 3.21 3.06
C LEU A 21 -12.74 1.95 3.93
N GLY A 22 -13.14 1.97 5.20
CA GLY A 22 -12.95 0.84 6.11
C GLY A 22 -11.47 0.52 6.39
N VAL A 23 -10.59 1.51 6.26
CA VAL A 23 -9.16 1.34 6.54
C VAL A 23 -8.91 1.51 8.03
N VAL A 24 -8.44 0.45 8.68
CA VAL A 24 -8.24 0.35 10.13
C VAL A 24 -6.77 0.19 10.50
N GLU A 25 -6.47 0.56 11.73
CA GLU A 25 -5.19 0.31 12.38
C GLU A 25 -5.27 -1.07 13.04
N PHE A 26 -4.51 -2.04 12.55
CA PHE A 26 -4.51 -3.40 13.08
C PHE A 26 -3.44 -3.63 14.16
N SER A 27 -2.59 -2.63 14.39
CA SER A 27 -1.52 -2.67 15.38
C SER A 27 -1.21 -1.28 15.89
N ASP A 28 -1.11 -1.16 17.21
CA ASP A 28 -0.65 0.05 17.89
C ASP A 28 0.88 0.15 17.94
N ASP A 29 1.62 -0.88 17.51
CA ASP A 29 3.08 -0.92 17.58
C ASP A 29 3.69 0.25 16.78
N PRO A 30 4.56 1.08 17.39
CA PRO A 30 5.09 2.28 16.73
C PRO A 30 5.94 1.99 15.49
N GLY A 31 6.47 0.77 15.35
CA GLY A 31 7.20 0.31 14.17
C GLY A 31 6.30 -0.12 13.01
N CYS A 32 4.99 -0.25 13.22
CA CYS A 32 4.04 -0.59 12.17
C CYS A 32 3.80 0.61 11.25
N ILE A 33 4.06 0.43 9.95
CA ILE A 33 3.88 1.44 8.90
C ILE A 33 2.76 1.08 7.92
N LEU A 34 1.94 0.08 8.25
CA LEU A 34 0.83 -0.38 7.43
C LEU A 34 -0.51 -0.21 8.14
N ARG A 35 -1.55 0.00 7.34
CA ARG A 35 -2.95 -0.14 7.72
C ARG A 35 -3.60 -1.18 6.81
N ILE A 36 -4.77 -1.67 7.20
CA ILE A 36 -5.51 -2.65 6.41
C ILE A 36 -6.94 -2.24 6.16
N GLY A 37 -7.51 -2.70 5.05
CA GLY A 37 -8.94 -2.68 4.78
C GLY A 37 -9.43 -4.07 4.43
N LEU A 38 -10.72 -4.34 4.67
CA LEU A 38 -11.37 -5.53 4.14
C LEU A 38 -12.10 -5.12 2.85
N THR A 39 -11.71 -5.71 1.73
CA THR A 39 -12.32 -5.43 0.42
C THR A 39 -12.74 -6.72 -0.27
N ARG A 40 -13.33 -6.61 -1.46
CA ARG A 40 -13.72 -7.75 -2.29
C ARG A 40 -13.03 -7.70 -3.64
N ALA A 41 -12.61 -8.86 -4.12
CA ALA A 41 -12.06 -9.00 -5.46
C ALA A 41 -13.07 -8.55 -6.51
N ASN A 42 -12.72 -7.54 -7.30
CA ASN A 42 -13.59 -7.05 -8.37
C ASN A 42 -13.55 -7.94 -9.63
N ARG A 43 -12.55 -8.81 -9.75
CA ARG A 43 -12.32 -9.69 -10.90
C ARG A 43 -11.64 -11.00 -10.48
N PRO A 44 -11.86 -12.09 -11.21
CA PRO A 44 -11.14 -13.33 -10.95
C PRO A 44 -9.65 -13.18 -11.29
N ARG A 45 -8.81 -13.90 -10.57
CA ARG A 45 -7.35 -13.95 -10.76
C ARG A 45 -6.81 -15.31 -10.29
N ILE A 46 -5.80 -15.83 -10.96
CA ILE A 46 -5.02 -16.98 -10.50
C ILE A 46 -3.63 -16.47 -10.11
N LEU A 47 -3.20 -16.75 -8.89
CA LEU A 47 -1.85 -16.44 -8.41
C LEU A 47 -0.86 -17.54 -8.83
N SER A 48 0.43 -17.22 -8.86
CA SER A 48 1.49 -18.15 -9.28
C SER A 48 1.56 -19.42 -8.43
N ASP A 49 1.06 -19.36 -7.19
CA ASP A 49 0.97 -20.49 -6.27
C ASP A 49 -0.27 -21.38 -6.47
N GLY A 50 -1.06 -21.11 -7.52
CA GLY A 50 -2.28 -21.83 -7.87
C GLY A 50 -3.54 -21.32 -7.17
N THR A 51 -3.44 -20.33 -6.28
CA THR A 51 -4.62 -19.78 -5.59
C THR A 51 -5.55 -19.09 -6.57
N ALA A 52 -6.79 -19.59 -6.68
CA ALA A 52 -7.84 -18.98 -7.50
C ALA A 52 -8.65 -17.99 -6.66
N ILE A 53 -8.54 -16.70 -6.98
CA ILE A 53 -9.37 -15.62 -6.46
C ILE A 53 -10.57 -15.47 -7.40
N ARG A 54 -11.78 -15.57 -6.87
CA ARG A 54 -13.03 -15.34 -7.59
C ARG A 54 -13.51 -13.91 -7.37
N GLN A 55 -14.32 -13.41 -8.29
CA GLN A 55 -15.01 -12.14 -8.07
C GLN A 55 -15.89 -12.24 -6.83
N GLY A 56 -15.78 -11.24 -5.94
CA GLY A 56 -16.49 -11.17 -4.67
C GLY A 56 -15.74 -11.76 -3.48
N ASP A 57 -14.65 -12.51 -3.71
CA ASP A 57 -13.85 -13.09 -2.62
C ASP A 57 -13.30 -11.98 -1.70
N PRO A 58 -13.32 -12.19 -0.38
CA PRO A 58 -12.79 -11.23 0.57
C PRO A 58 -11.26 -11.15 0.48
N LEU A 59 -10.73 -9.94 0.56
CA LEU A 59 -9.30 -9.63 0.47
C LEU A 59 -8.87 -8.73 1.62
N CYS A 60 -7.67 -8.97 2.14
CA CYS A 60 -7.02 -8.02 3.03
C CYS A 60 -6.23 -7.01 2.19
N GLU A 61 -6.71 -5.77 2.12
CA GLU A 61 -6.05 -4.69 1.38
C GLU A 61 -5.02 -3.97 2.25
N LEU A 62 -3.82 -3.76 1.74
CA LEU A 62 -2.72 -3.07 2.39
C LEU A 62 -2.70 -1.59 2.00
N HIS A 63 -2.57 -0.73 3.02
CA HIS A 63 -2.42 0.71 2.88
C HIS A 63 -1.17 1.19 3.61
N LEU A 64 -0.43 2.12 3.01
CA LEU A 64 0.69 2.76 3.70
C LEU A 64 0.17 3.71 4.80
N TRP A 65 0.77 3.61 5.98
CA TRP A 65 0.54 4.54 7.07
C TRP A 65 1.48 5.74 6.93
N ASN A 66 1.08 6.71 6.11
CA ASN A 66 1.90 7.87 5.74
C ASN A 66 2.54 8.59 6.94
N GLU A 67 1.83 8.72 8.06
CA GLU A 67 2.35 9.39 9.26
C GLU A 67 3.52 8.66 9.94
N ARG A 68 3.66 7.36 9.71
CA ARG A 68 4.71 6.51 10.29
C ARG A 68 5.81 6.15 9.30
N LEU A 69 5.70 6.61 8.05
CA LEU A 69 6.76 6.40 7.08
C LEU A 69 8.04 7.14 7.52
N PRO A 70 9.23 6.50 7.37
CA PRO A 70 10.51 7.16 7.49
C PRO A 70 10.54 8.46 6.69
N ARG A 71 11.06 9.52 7.28
CA ARG A 71 11.22 10.82 6.60
C ARG A 71 12.41 10.75 5.66
N MET A 72 12.23 11.25 4.43
CA MET A 72 13.34 11.42 3.49
C MET A 72 14.19 12.63 3.88
N GLY A 73 15.49 12.55 3.62
CA GLY A 73 16.41 13.67 3.78
C GLY A 73 16.18 14.76 2.71
N PRO A 74 16.84 15.92 2.84
CA PRO A 74 16.70 17.03 1.89
C PRO A 74 17.15 16.68 0.45
N GLY A 75 17.99 15.65 0.30
CA GLY A 75 18.41 15.10 -1.00
C GLY A 75 17.43 14.10 -1.61
N GLY A 76 16.33 13.76 -0.92
CA GLY A 76 15.41 12.69 -1.32
C GLY A 76 15.73 11.34 -0.66
N PRO A 77 15.27 10.21 -1.24
CA PRO A 77 15.51 8.89 -0.69
C PRO A 77 16.99 8.52 -0.81
N ASP A 78 17.62 8.20 0.32
CA ASP A 78 18.95 7.62 0.39
C ASP A 78 18.87 6.14 0.80
N LEU A 79 20.03 5.49 0.89
CA LEU A 79 20.13 4.08 1.25
C LEU A 79 19.64 3.81 2.68
N ASP A 80 19.88 4.73 3.61
CA ASP A 80 19.42 4.62 4.99
C ASP A 80 17.89 4.66 5.08
N TRP A 81 17.27 5.60 4.37
CA TRP A 81 15.82 5.67 4.21
C TRP A 81 15.26 4.39 3.60
N ALA A 82 15.86 3.89 2.52
CA ALA A 82 15.41 2.66 1.86
C ALA A 82 15.50 1.44 2.79
N LEU A 83 16.57 1.34 3.60
CA LEU A 83 16.74 0.27 4.57
C LEU A 83 15.69 0.36 5.70
N LYS A 84 15.43 1.56 6.21
CA LYS A 84 14.38 1.81 7.22
C LYS A 84 13.00 1.47 6.69
N MET A 85 12.69 1.87 5.46
CA MET A 85 11.45 1.50 4.76
C MET A 85 11.30 -0.01 4.65
N TYR A 86 12.33 -0.70 4.15
CA TYR A 86 12.29 -2.15 3.96
C TYR A 86 12.08 -2.89 5.28
N ARG A 87 12.82 -2.51 6.34
CA ARG A 87 12.66 -3.09 7.69
C ARG A 87 11.26 -2.84 8.24
N GLY A 88 10.75 -1.61 8.13
CA GLY A 88 9.41 -1.26 8.55
C GLY A 88 8.34 -2.06 7.81
N MET A 89 8.49 -2.26 6.50
CA MET A 89 7.58 -3.10 5.71
C MET A 89 7.59 -4.55 6.20
N VAL A 90 8.76 -5.19 6.30
CA VAL A 90 8.87 -6.58 6.78
C VAL A 90 8.25 -6.74 8.17
N TYR A 91 8.57 -5.82 9.08
CA TYR A 91 8.06 -5.86 10.44
C TYR A 91 6.53 -5.70 10.49
N SER A 92 5.99 -4.77 9.72
CA SER A 92 4.53 -4.57 9.63
C SER A 92 3.80 -5.78 9.04
N LEU A 93 4.41 -6.47 8.07
CA LEU A 93 3.85 -7.70 7.48
C LEU A 93 3.87 -8.87 8.48
N GLN A 94 4.91 -8.96 9.32
CA GLN A 94 4.95 -9.93 10.43
C GLN A 94 3.88 -9.65 11.49
N LEU A 95 3.69 -8.38 11.87
CA LEU A 95 2.60 -7.98 12.75
C LEU A 95 1.23 -8.32 12.14
N LEU A 96 1.07 -8.08 10.84
CA LEU A 96 -0.17 -8.40 10.15
C LEU A 96 -0.42 -9.91 10.12
N ALA A 97 0.60 -10.73 9.90
CA ALA A 97 0.44 -12.18 9.94
C ALA A 97 -0.08 -12.66 11.31
N ARG A 98 0.44 -12.09 12.40
CA ARG A 98 -0.08 -12.38 13.75
C ARG A 98 -1.54 -11.94 13.91
N PHE A 99 -1.87 -10.72 13.46
CA PHE A 99 -3.23 -10.21 13.51
C PHE A 99 -4.20 -11.09 12.71
N LEU A 100 -3.84 -11.48 11.48
CA LEU A 100 -4.68 -12.32 10.62
C LEU A 100 -4.85 -13.74 11.19
N ALA A 101 -3.89 -14.25 11.97
CA ALA A 101 -4.02 -15.54 12.63
C ALA A 101 -5.09 -15.55 13.73
N THR A 102 -5.34 -14.40 14.37
CA THR A 102 -6.27 -14.29 15.51
C THR A 102 -7.57 -13.55 15.18
N SER A 103 -7.62 -12.81 14.05
CA SER A 103 -8.76 -11.99 13.69
C SER A 103 -9.86 -12.80 13.00
N GLY A 104 -11.02 -12.91 13.65
CA GLY A 104 -12.21 -13.54 13.04
C GLY A 104 -12.76 -12.76 11.84
N GLU A 105 -12.65 -11.43 11.85
CA GLU A 105 -13.17 -10.56 10.77
C GLU A 105 -12.45 -10.80 9.43
N TYR A 106 -11.15 -11.11 9.48
CA TYR A 106 -10.34 -11.36 8.29
C TYR A 106 -10.11 -12.86 8.05
N ALA A 107 -10.81 -13.75 8.75
CA ALA A 107 -10.58 -15.19 8.67
C ALA A 107 -10.75 -15.72 7.24
N ASP A 108 -11.76 -15.23 6.54
CA ASP A 108 -12.11 -15.68 5.19
C ASP A 108 -11.27 -15.04 4.08
N ALA A 109 -10.45 -14.02 4.40
CA ALA A 109 -9.68 -13.29 3.40
C ALA A 109 -8.72 -14.23 2.66
N VAL A 110 -8.93 -14.41 1.35
CA VAL A 110 -8.21 -15.42 0.54
C VAL A 110 -6.81 -14.97 0.12
N ALA A 111 -6.58 -13.66 0.10
CA ALA A 111 -5.31 -13.06 -0.29
C ALA A 111 -5.07 -11.71 0.41
N VAL A 112 -3.80 -11.35 0.50
CA VAL A 112 -3.33 -10.01 0.84
C VAL A 112 -3.03 -9.27 -0.46
N HIS A 113 -3.59 -8.08 -0.66
CA HIS A 113 -3.39 -7.28 -1.86
C HIS A 113 -3.11 -5.81 -1.52
N GLY A 114 -2.60 -5.06 -2.48
CA GLY A 114 -2.70 -3.61 -2.43
C GLY A 114 -2.44 -2.97 -3.77
N GLU A 115 -2.53 -1.64 -3.79
CA GLU A 115 -2.37 -0.83 -4.98
C GLU A 115 -1.29 0.22 -4.75
N GLY A 116 -0.47 0.44 -5.76
CA GLY A 116 0.55 1.47 -5.76
C GLY A 116 0.43 2.36 -7.00
N ALA A 117 0.79 3.63 -6.84
CA ALA A 117 0.93 4.58 -7.94
C ALA A 117 2.34 5.17 -7.90
N VAL A 118 3.11 4.92 -8.96
CA VAL A 118 4.48 5.46 -9.10
C VAL A 118 4.72 5.90 -10.54
N MET A 119 5.69 6.78 -10.75
CA MET A 119 6.01 7.29 -12.08
C MET A 119 6.55 6.15 -12.96
N ARG A 120 6.18 6.15 -14.24
CA ARG A 120 6.74 5.21 -15.22
C ARG A 120 8.27 5.31 -15.29
N GLY A 121 8.89 4.18 -15.63
CA GLY A 121 10.33 4.07 -15.84
C GLY A 121 11.03 3.39 -14.66
N ALA A 122 12.30 3.75 -14.44
CA ALA A 122 13.18 3.07 -13.49
C ALA A 122 12.63 3.02 -12.04
N GLU A 123 11.83 4.00 -11.62
CA GLU A 123 11.20 4.04 -10.30
C GLU A 123 10.15 2.95 -10.13
N LEU A 124 9.28 2.74 -11.12
CA LEU A 124 8.29 1.66 -11.11
C LEU A 124 8.96 0.29 -10.99
N GLU A 125 10.01 0.06 -11.78
CA GLU A 125 10.74 -1.21 -11.73
C GLU A 125 11.42 -1.45 -10.38
N GLN A 126 12.00 -0.42 -9.77
CA GLN A 126 12.63 -0.54 -8.45
C GLN A 126 11.61 -0.91 -7.38
N VAL A 127 10.44 -0.27 -7.40
CA VAL A 127 9.35 -0.55 -6.48
C VAL A 127 8.78 -1.96 -6.71
N GLN A 128 8.58 -2.36 -7.97
CA GLN A 128 8.14 -3.72 -8.27
C GLN A 128 9.15 -4.77 -7.81
N ARG A 129 10.46 -4.56 -8.04
CA ARG A 129 11.52 -5.46 -7.54
C ARG A 129 11.50 -5.57 -6.01
N LEU A 130 11.23 -4.48 -5.30
CA LEU A 130 11.09 -4.50 -3.84
C LEU A 130 9.92 -5.39 -3.40
N PHE A 131 8.75 -5.24 -4.03
CA PHE A 131 7.57 -6.03 -3.69
C PHE A 131 7.72 -7.51 -4.06
N VAL A 132 8.38 -7.81 -5.18
CA VAL A 132 8.78 -9.19 -5.52
C VAL A 132 9.72 -9.76 -4.45
N ARG A 133 10.67 -8.98 -3.94
CA ARG A 133 11.55 -9.41 -2.83
C ARG A 133 10.77 -9.62 -1.51
N LEU A 134 9.70 -8.88 -1.30
CA LEU A 134 8.73 -9.12 -0.21
C LEU A 134 7.82 -10.33 -0.49
N GLY A 135 7.96 -10.99 -1.65
CA GLY A 135 7.22 -12.19 -2.04
C GLY A 135 5.89 -11.93 -2.73
N PHE A 136 5.59 -10.68 -3.09
CA PHE A 136 4.38 -10.35 -3.81
C PHE A 136 4.56 -10.54 -5.31
N GLU A 137 3.50 -11.00 -5.95
CA GLU A 137 3.36 -10.94 -7.40
C GLU A 137 2.86 -9.56 -7.81
N THR A 138 3.50 -8.94 -8.79
CA THR A 138 3.12 -7.60 -9.27
C THR A 138 2.44 -7.66 -10.63
N ALA A 139 1.35 -6.92 -10.80
CA ALA A 139 0.62 -6.84 -12.07
C ALA A 139 0.26 -5.39 -12.43
N PRO A 140 0.21 -5.03 -13.72
CA PRO A 140 -0.30 -3.72 -14.14
C PRO A 140 -1.80 -3.60 -13.82
N ARG A 141 -2.24 -2.41 -13.39
CA ARG A 141 -3.66 -2.11 -13.16
C ARG A 141 -4.28 -1.33 -14.31
N HIS A 142 -4.97 -2.03 -15.19
CA HIS A 142 -5.76 -1.39 -16.25
C HIS A 142 -7.11 -0.91 -15.70
N ALA A 143 -7.46 0.38 -15.87
CA ALA A 143 -8.84 0.85 -15.62
C ALA A 143 -9.67 0.46 -16.81
N GLN A 144 -10.82 -0.16 -16.59
CA GLN A 144 -11.71 -0.53 -17.68
C GLN A 144 -13.00 0.30 -17.65
N THR A 145 -13.47 0.75 -16.48
CA THR A 145 -14.74 1.51 -16.38
C THR A 145 -14.56 3.02 -16.16
N ARG A 146 -15.59 3.83 -16.49
CA ARG A 146 -15.59 5.29 -16.28
C ARG A 146 -15.54 5.66 -14.79
N GLY A 147 -16.20 4.88 -13.93
CA GLY A 147 -16.17 5.04 -12.47
C GLY A 147 -14.78 4.74 -11.88
N GLU A 148 -14.12 3.67 -12.34
CA GLU A 148 -12.73 3.36 -11.97
C GLU A 148 -11.75 4.43 -12.43
N ARG A 149 -12.01 5.10 -13.56
CA ARG A 149 -11.20 6.23 -14.03
C ARG A 149 -11.38 7.47 -13.15
N PHE A 150 -12.58 7.72 -12.64
CA PHE A 150 -12.85 8.80 -11.68
C PHE A 150 -12.23 8.52 -10.30
N ALA A 151 -12.39 7.29 -9.78
CA ALA A 151 -11.72 6.84 -8.57
C ALA A 151 -10.19 6.91 -8.70
N ARG A 152 -9.64 6.52 -9.86
CA ARG A 152 -8.21 6.64 -10.18
C ARG A 152 -7.72 8.07 -10.25
N TRP A 153 -8.54 8.97 -10.78
CA TRP A 153 -8.24 10.40 -10.76
C TRP A 153 -8.16 10.92 -9.32
N TRP A 154 -9.08 10.50 -8.45
CA TRP A 154 -9.05 10.85 -7.02
C TRP A 154 -7.87 10.21 -6.28
N GLN A 155 -7.57 8.94 -6.54
CA GLN A 155 -6.37 8.25 -6.02
C GLN A 155 -5.08 8.94 -6.48
N ASN A 156 -5.02 9.41 -7.73
CA ASN A 156 -3.89 10.19 -8.25
C ASN A 156 -3.78 11.54 -7.56
N LEU A 157 -4.89 12.26 -7.37
CA LEU A 157 -4.92 13.55 -6.67
C LEU A 157 -4.49 13.38 -5.20
N TYR A 158 -4.97 12.34 -4.54
CA TYR A 158 -4.63 11.99 -3.17
C TYR A 158 -3.17 11.55 -3.02
N SER A 159 -2.67 10.68 -3.91
CA SER A 159 -1.25 10.29 -3.97
C SER A 159 -0.35 11.49 -4.23
N THR A 160 -0.77 12.40 -5.13
CA THR A 160 -0.08 13.66 -5.40
C THR A 160 -0.02 14.53 -4.15
N TRP A 161 -1.12 14.63 -3.41
CA TRP A 161 -1.20 15.43 -2.19
C TRP A 161 -0.41 14.81 -1.03
N ILE A 162 -0.35 13.48 -0.91
CA ILE A 162 0.51 12.79 0.06
C ILE A 162 1.98 13.01 -0.28
N ILE A 163 2.38 12.78 -1.53
CA ILE A 163 3.77 13.00 -1.98
C ILE A 163 4.12 14.46 -1.75
N TRP A 164 3.24 15.41 -2.08
CA TRP A 164 3.47 16.84 -1.83
C TRP A 164 3.54 17.21 -0.35
N THR A 165 2.75 16.57 0.51
CA THR A 165 2.63 16.90 1.94
C THR A 165 3.74 16.27 2.79
N PHE A 166 4.11 15.03 2.50
CA PHE A 166 5.06 14.25 3.31
C PHE A 166 6.41 14.04 2.64
N ASN A 167 6.49 14.24 1.32
CA ASN A 167 7.69 13.94 0.57
C ASN A 167 7.94 14.89 -0.62
N PRO A 168 8.03 16.21 -0.37
CA PRO A 168 8.14 17.21 -1.43
C PRO A 168 9.42 17.07 -2.26
N ALA A 169 10.46 16.43 -1.72
CA ALA A 169 11.70 16.14 -2.44
C ALA A 169 11.47 15.17 -3.62
N SER A 170 10.53 14.23 -3.51
CA SER A 170 10.17 13.32 -4.61
C SER A 170 9.47 14.00 -5.79
N LEU A 171 9.06 15.27 -5.66
CA LEU A 171 8.43 16.06 -6.71
C LEU A 171 9.39 16.94 -7.52
N LYS A 172 10.64 17.11 -7.08
CA LYS A 172 11.61 17.96 -7.78
C LYS A 172 11.91 17.35 -9.16
N GLY A 173 11.38 17.96 -10.22
CA GLY A 173 11.65 17.60 -11.62
C GLY A 173 10.70 16.57 -12.27
N LYS A 174 9.63 16.13 -11.60
CA LYS A 174 8.72 15.08 -12.14
C LYS A 174 7.38 15.65 -12.61
N ARG A 175 6.94 15.26 -13.81
CA ARG A 175 5.59 15.58 -14.34
C ARG A 175 4.56 14.60 -13.78
N MET A 176 3.56 15.13 -13.07
CA MET A 176 2.51 14.36 -12.39
C MET A 176 1.55 13.58 -13.31
N SER A 177 1.59 13.84 -14.62
CA SER A 177 0.72 13.20 -15.63
C SER A 177 1.15 11.77 -16.02
N GLY A 178 2.19 11.21 -15.39
CA GLY A 178 2.82 9.93 -15.76
C GLY A 178 2.65 8.78 -14.75
N LEU A 179 1.75 8.88 -13.78
CA LEU A 179 1.53 7.85 -12.75
C LEU A 179 0.96 6.56 -13.37
N THR A 180 1.70 5.46 -13.22
CA THR A 180 1.21 4.11 -13.53
C THR A 180 0.76 3.44 -12.26
N HIS A 181 -0.46 2.90 -12.33
CA HIS A 181 -1.05 2.10 -11.27
C HIS A 181 -0.65 0.63 -11.45
N TRP A 182 -0.23 0.02 -10.37
CA TRP A 182 0.13 -1.38 -10.31
C TRP A 182 -0.49 -1.99 -9.06
N GLU A 183 -0.73 -3.29 -9.12
CA GLU A 183 -1.23 -4.08 -8.01
C GLU A 183 -0.14 -5.05 -7.57
N PHE A 184 -0.20 -5.41 -6.29
CA PHE A 184 0.59 -6.50 -5.74
C PHE A 184 -0.30 -7.47 -4.97
N TRP A 185 0.06 -8.75 -5.05
CA TRP A 185 -0.77 -9.85 -4.57
C TRP A 185 0.06 -10.91 -3.88
N MET A 186 -0.49 -11.53 -2.84
CA MET A 186 0.05 -12.71 -2.19
C MET A 186 -1.12 -13.52 -1.63
N SER A 187 -1.16 -14.84 -1.88
CA SER A 187 -2.19 -15.69 -1.29
C SER A 187 -2.08 -15.65 0.24
N ARG A 188 -3.20 -15.84 0.95
CA ARG A 188 -3.17 -15.93 2.43
C ARG A 188 -2.19 -17.01 2.88
N ARG A 189 -2.19 -18.16 2.21
CA ARG A 189 -1.28 -19.27 2.51
C ARG A 189 0.19 -18.85 2.39
N ALA A 190 0.60 -18.31 1.25
CA ALA A 190 1.98 -17.86 1.04
C ALA A 190 2.37 -16.73 2.01
N PHE A 191 1.43 -15.84 2.34
CA PHE A 191 1.63 -14.78 3.32
C PHE A 191 1.90 -15.33 4.72
N MET A 192 1.08 -16.28 5.19
CA MET A 192 1.25 -16.91 6.49
C MET A 192 2.52 -17.76 6.56
N GLU A 193 2.86 -18.49 5.50
CA GLU A 193 4.12 -19.25 5.42
C GLU A 193 5.36 -18.35 5.54
N ARG A 194 5.30 -17.15 4.93
CA ARG A 194 6.43 -16.22 4.88
C ARG A 194 6.57 -15.36 6.13
N TYR A 195 5.46 -14.86 6.66
CA TYR A 195 5.45 -13.84 7.73
C TYR A 195 4.86 -14.31 9.05
N GLY A 196 4.18 -15.46 9.08
CA GLY A 196 3.53 -16.01 10.28
C GLY A 196 4.48 -16.70 11.26
N ARG A 197 5.72 -17.00 10.86
CA ARG A 197 6.74 -17.53 11.77
C ARG A 197 7.34 -16.38 12.60
N PRO A 198 7.44 -16.50 13.93
CA PRO A 198 8.29 -15.59 14.69
C PRO A 198 9.70 -15.70 14.12
N GLY A 199 10.31 -14.56 13.78
CA GLY A 199 11.69 -14.55 13.31
C GLY A 199 12.56 -15.29 14.32
N GLY A 200 13.36 -16.24 13.84
CA GLY A 200 14.45 -16.81 14.61
C GLY A 200 15.51 -15.76 14.94
#